data_AF-A0A3A8X6A4-F1
#
_entry.id   AF-A0A3A8X6A4-F1
#
_cell.length_a   1.000
_cell.length_b   1.000
_cell.length_c   1.000
_cell.angle_alpha   90.00
_cell.angle_beta   90.00
_cell.angle_gamma   90.00
#
_symmetry.space_group_name_H-M   'P 1'
#
loop_
_entity.id
_entity.type
_entity.pdbx_description
1 polymer ?
#
loop_
_entity_poly.entity_id
_entity_poly.type
_entity_poly.pdbx_seq_one_letter_code
_entity_poly.pdbx_strand_id
1 'polypeptide(L)'
;MSVTKETKETIITTIDEVFEKMNSISWVDRQRAMKEEAFKNTEKILYCYQTLKEHIADEKEYLEMALHGKSTSFVTYSKNKAAPTDEETILRDRKASYERSLNDVERIEKALKKIKDRKGYEVIELRYLSRKQRKEGGKLIEDTYTYEEITEMLAGKNGYNDNLNEKTVRNYKNALIKEMAVLLFGSDAI
;
A
#
# COMPACT_ATOMS: atom_id res chain seq x y z
N MET A 1 -11.71 22.78 -26.10
CA MET A 1 -13.07 23.10 -25.61
C MET A 1 -13.00 23.41 -24.13
N SER A 2 -13.22 24.67 -23.76
CA SER A 2 -13.26 25.07 -22.35
C SER A 2 -14.52 24.50 -21.71
N VAL A 3 -14.33 23.67 -20.69
CA VAL A 3 -15.36 23.32 -19.69
C VAL A 3 -16.05 24.62 -19.27
N THR A 4 -17.31 24.78 -19.70
CA THR A 4 -18.18 25.92 -19.45
C THR A 4 -18.39 26.13 -17.95
N LYS A 5 -18.74 27.34 -17.50
CA LYS A 5 -19.03 27.60 -16.08
C LYS A 5 -20.10 26.63 -15.52
N GLU A 6 -21.09 26.32 -16.34
CA GLU A 6 -22.14 25.33 -16.05
C GLU A 6 -21.58 23.93 -15.77
N THR A 7 -20.51 23.50 -16.46
CA THR A 7 -19.89 22.19 -16.22
C THR A 7 -19.00 22.15 -14.97
N LYS A 8 -18.54 23.31 -14.48
CA LYS A 8 -17.89 23.40 -13.17
C LYS A 8 -18.91 23.45 -12.03
N GLU A 9 -20.03 24.14 -12.24
CA GLU A 9 -21.14 24.18 -11.28
C GLU A 9 -21.81 22.82 -11.13
N THR A 10 -21.94 22.03 -12.21
CA THR A 10 -22.43 20.63 -12.11
C THR A 10 -21.45 19.69 -11.42
N ILE A 11 -20.13 19.90 -11.54
CA ILE A 11 -19.11 19.14 -10.81
C ILE A 11 -19.12 19.49 -9.31
N ILE A 12 -19.27 20.77 -8.97
CA ILE A 12 -19.36 21.21 -7.56
C ILE A 12 -20.66 20.69 -6.92
N THR A 13 -21.79 20.77 -7.62
CA THR A 13 -23.07 20.20 -7.12
C THR A 13 -23.04 18.68 -7.01
N THR A 14 -22.36 17.96 -7.90
CA THR A 14 -22.20 16.50 -7.73
C THR A 14 -21.26 16.14 -6.58
N ILE A 15 -20.24 16.95 -6.29
CA ILE A 15 -19.39 16.76 -5.11
C ILE A 15 -20.19 17.07 -3.83
N ASP A 16 -20.94 18.17 -3.81
CA ASP A 16 -21.78 18.55 -2.66
C ASP A 16 -22.93 17.55 -2.43
N GLU A 17 -23.54 17.00 -3.48
CA GLU A 17 -24.52 15.91 -3.37
C GLU A 17 -23.89 14.60 -2.87
N VAL A 18 -22.63 14.33 -3.23
CA VAL A 18 -21.86 13.19 -2.70
C VAL A 18 -21.51 13.43 -1.23
N PHE A 19 -21.20 14.67 -0.83
CA PHE A 19 -20.98 15.07 0.56
C PHE A 19 -22.28 15.05 1.40
N GLU A 20 -23.41 15.47 0.84
CA GLU A 20 -24.76 15.35 1.44
C GLU A 20 -25.16 13.88 1.61
N LYS A 21 -24.95 13.03 0.59
CA LYS A 21 -25.15 11.57 0.69
C LYS A 21 -24.16 10.90 1.64
N MET A 22 -22.95 11.43 1.79
CA MET A 22 -21.99 11.00 2.81
C MET A 22 -22.39 11.46 4.22
N ASN A 23 -23.07 12.59 4.36
CA ASN A 23 -23.59 13.14 5.62
C ASN A 23 -24.94 12.54 6.04
N SER A 24 -25.66 11.87 5.12
CA SER A 24 -26.87 11.10 5.44
C SER A 24 -26.57 9.68 5.94
N ILE A 25 -25.30 9.26 5.92
CA ILE A 25 -24.81 8.00 6.46
C ILE A 25 -24.53 8.17 7.96
N SER A 26 -25.06 7.26 8.77
CA SER A 26 -24.81 7.20 10.22
C SER A 26 -23.31 7.28 10.51
N TRP A 27 -22.93 8.05 11.54
CA TRP A 27 -21.54 8.13 12.03
C TRP A 27 -20.89 6.75 12.21
N VAL A 28 -21.68 5.74 12.58
CA VAL A 28 -21.24 4.34 12.74
C VAL A 28 -20.84 3.72 11.40
N ASP A 29 -21.60 3.96 10.34
CA ASP A 29 -21.31 3.44 9.00
C ASP A 29 -20.11 4.15 8.37
N ARG A 30 -19.93 5.45 8.66
CA ARG A 30 -18.72 6.20 8.27
C ARG A 30 -17.46 5.65 8.96
N GLN A 31 -17.53 5.36 10.27
CA GLN A 31 -16.43 4.70 10.97
C GLN A 31 -16.13 3.30 10.40
N ARG A 32 -17.16 2.55 10.06
CA ARG A 32 -17.00 1.21 9.48
C ARG A 32 -16.30 1.26 8.12
N ALA A 33 -16.68 2.22 7.27
CA ALA A 33 -16.04 2.44 5.97
C ALA A 33 -14.56 2.81 6.14
N MET A 34 -14.23 3.73 7.06
CA MET A 34 -12.85 4.13 7.36
C MET A 34 -11.99 2.96 7.84
N LYS A 35 -12.52 2.12 8.75
CA LYS A 35 -11.85 0.89 9.20
C LYS A 35 -11.56 -0.09 8.08
N GLU A 36 -12.55 -0.31 7.22
CA GLU A 36 -12.42 -1.25 6.12
C GLU A 36 -11.41 -0.74 5.09
N GLU A 37 -11.40 0.56 4.85
CA GLU A 37 -10.43 1.22 3.99
C GLU A 37 -9.01 1.18 4.58
N ALA A 38 -8.85 1.45 5.88
CA ALA A 38 -7.56 1.32 6.58
C ALA A 38 -7.03 -0.13 6.53
N PHE A 39 -7.90 -1.13 6.71
CA PHE A 39 -7.53 -2.54 6.56
C PHE A 39 -7.07 -2.86 5.13
N LYS A 40 -7.85 -2.48 4.12
CA LYS A 40 -7.54 -2.70 2.70
C LYS A 40 -6.24 -1.99 2.30
N ASN A 41 -6.03 -0.78 2.79
CA ASN A 41 -4.82 0.00 2.52
C ASN A 41 -3.59 -0.63 3.19
N THR A 42 -3.73 -1.12 4.41
CA THR A 42 -2.66 -1.88 5.09
C THR A 42 -2.28 -3.13 4.29
N GLU A 43 -3.25 -3.87 3.78
CA GLU A 43 -3.00 -5.06 2.96
C GLU A 43 -2.31 -4.72 1.63
N LYS A 44 -2.72 -3.64 0.96
CA LYS A 44 -2.04 -3.13 -0.25
C LYS A 44 -0.59 -2.74 0.04
N ILE A 45 -0.36 -2.03 1.14
CA ILE A 45 0.99 -1.64 1.57
C ILE A 45 1.87 -2.89 1.77
N LEU A 46 1.35 -3.93 2.43
CA LEU A 46 2.10 -5.17 2.63
C LEU A 46 2.46 -5.88 1.31
N TYR A 47 1.57 -5.89 0.31
CA TYR A 47 1.90 -6.45 -1.01
C TYR A 47 2.98 -5.66 -1.74
N CYS A 48 2.96 -4.33 -1.62
CA CYS A 48 3.92 -3.43 -2.27
C CYS A 48 5.21 -3.24 -1.47
N TYR A 49 5.26 -3.68 -0.21
CA TYR A 49 6.38 -3.42 0.69
C TYR A 49 7.72 -3.94 0.15
N GLN A 50 7.75 -5.16 -0.40
CA GLN A 50 8.97 -5.73 -0.96
C GLN A 50 9.46 -4.93 -2.17
N THR A 51 8.55 -4.56 -3.06
CA THR A 51 8.83 -3.71 -4.23
C THR A 51 9.31 -2.32 -3.82
N LEU A 52 8.70 -1.71 -2.79
CA LEU A 52 9.15 -0.44 -2.23
C LEU A 52 10.56 -0.53 -1.65
N LYS A 53 10.88 -1.64 -0.97
CA LYS A 53 12.20 -1.89 -0.40
C LYS A 53 13.26 -2.05 -1.49
N GLU A 54 12.95 -2.77 -2.56
CA GLU A 54 13.81 -2.88 -3.76
C GLU A 54 14.02 -1.52 -4.41
N HIS A 55 12.95 -0.75 -4.65
CA HIS A 55 13.04 0.59 -5.24
C HIS A 55 13.87 1.60 -4.43
N ILE A 56 13.96 1.44 -3.11
CA ILE A 56 14.76 2.31 -2.25
C ILE A 56 16.23 1.86 -2.22
N ALA A 57 16.49 0.56 -2.34
CA ALA A 57 17.85 0.01 -2.34
C ALA A 57 18.69 0.56 -3.52
N ASP A 58 18.06 0.84 -4.65
CA ASP A 58 18.70 1.43 -5.84
C ASP A 58 18.57 2.97 -5.88
N GLU A 59 19.03 3.65 -4.81
CA GLU A 59 18.98 5.12 -4.67
C GLU A 59 19.57 5.87 -5.87
N LYS A 60 20.69 5.37 -6.40
CA LYS A 60 21.40 5.99 -7.53
C LYS A 60 20.59 5.88 -8.83
N GLU A 61 20.01 4.73 -9.11
CA GLU A 61 19.17 4.53 -10.31
C GLU A 61 17.88 5.35 -10.22
N TYR A 62 17.29 5.46 -9.03
CA TYR A 62 16.09 6.27 -8.78
C TYR A 62 16.32 7.77 -9.06
N LEU A 63 17.49 8.29 -8.66
CA LEU A 63 17.89 9.68 -8.90
C LEU A 63 18.34 9.91 -10.35
N GLU A 64 19.04 8.95 -10.97
CA GLU A 64 19.49 9.02 -12.37
C GLU A 64 18.34 8.92 -13.39
N MET A 65 17.28 8.14 -13.11
CA MET A 65 16.05 8.12 -13.91
C MET A 65 15.38 9.50 -14.02
N ALA A 66 15.59 10.39 -13.04
CA ALA A 66 15.05 11.75 -13.10
C ALA A 66 15.84 12.66 -14.05
N LEU A 67 17.13 12.36 -14.25
CA LEU A 67 18.04 13.08 -15.16
C LEU A 67 17.92 12.58 -16.61
N HIS A 68 17.57 11.30 -16.82
CA HIS A 68 17.23 10.77 -18.14
C HIS A 68 15.85 11.26 -18.59
N GLY A 69 15.82 12.52 -19.01
CA GLY A 69 14.66 13.19 -19.58
C GLY A 69 14.02 12.39 -20.71
N LYS A 70 12.70 12.25 -20.59
CA LYS A 70 11.72 11.88 -21.62
C LYS A 70 12.26 11.98 -23.05
N SER A 71 12.54 10.83 -23.67
CA SER A 71 12.52 10.74 -25.12
C SER A 71 11.09 11.05 -25.62
N THR A 72 10.95 12.26 -26.18
CA THR A 72 9.90 12.73 -27.10
C THR A 72 8.45 12.85 -26.63
N SER A 73 8.02 14.12 -26.53
CA SER A 73 6.66 14.68 -26.72
C SER A 73 5.46 13.99 -26.04
N PHE A 74 5.18 14.38 -24.79
CA PHE A 74 3.80 14.38 -24.28
C PHE A 74 3.43 15.83 -23.92
N VAL A 75 2.67 16.48 -24.80
CA VAL A 75 2.16 17.85 -24.56
C VAL A 75 1.05 17.75 -23.52
N THR A 76 1.41 17.95 -22.25
CA THR A 76 0.45 18.18 -21.18
C THR A 76 -0.02 19.62 -21.26
N TYR A 77 -1.28 19.83 -21.65
CA TYR A 77 -1.87 21.18 -21.65
C TYR A 77 -2.12 21.65 -20.21
N SER A 78 -1.23 22.50 -19.69
CA SER A 78 -1.42 23.23 -18.43
C SER A 78 -2.11 24.58 -18.68
N LYS A 79 -3.22 24.84 -18.00
CA LYS A 79 -3.99 26.10 -18.11
C LYS A 79 -3.29 27.30 -17.45
N ASN A 80 -2.33 27.04 -16.56
CA ASN A 80 -1.47 28.05 -15.97
C ASN A 80 -0.05 27.80 -16.51
N LYS A 81 0.55 28.81 -17.16
CA LYS A 81 1.98 28.76 -17.53
C LYS A 81 2.79 28.68 -16.24
N ALA A 82 3.15 27.48 -15.81
CA ALA A 82 4.24 27.32 -14.85
C ALA A 82 5.53 27.72 -15.57
N ALA A 83 6.33 28.58 -14.93
CA ALA A 83 7.67 28.92 -15.41
C ALA A 83 8.49 27.64 -15.64
N PRO A 84 9.52 27.66 -16.51
CA PRO A 84 10.43 26.53 -16.65
C PRO A 84 11.00 26.16 -15.27
N THR A 85 10.65 24.97 -14.79
CA THR A 85 11.10 24.43 -13.51
C THR A 85 12.59 24.13 -13.62
N ASP A 86 13.42 24.82 -12.83
CA ASP A 86 14.87 24.67 -12.82
C ASP A 86 15.25 23.21 -12.54
N GLU A 87 16.28 22.66 -13.19
CA GLU A 87 16.69 21.25 -13.01
C GLU A 87 16.94 20.91 -11.52
N GLU A 88 17.41 21.89 -10.76
CA GLU A 88 17.61 21.82 -9.31
C GLU A 88 16.29 21.65 -8.53
N THR A 89 15.20 22.28 -8.98
CA THR A 89 13.88 22.12 -8.35
C THR A 89 13.27 20.74 -8.63
N ILE A 90 13.47 20.19 -9.84
CA ILE A 90 13.07 18.82 -10.19
C ILE A 90 13.82 17.80 -9.33
N LEU A 91 15.14 17.98 -9.19
CA LEU A 91 15.98 17.11 -8.36
C LEU A 91 15.57 17.18 -6.88
N ARG A 92 15.28 18.39 -6.37
CA ARG A 92 14.83 18.60 -4.99
C ARG A 92 13.48 17.95 -4.71
N ASP A 93 12.51 18.10 -5.60
CA ASP A 93 11.18 17.47 -5.47
C ASP A 93 11.27 15.94 -5.52
N ARG A 94 12.19 15.41 -6.34
CA ARG A 94 12.44 13.98 -6.43
C ARG A 94 13.12 13.44 -5.18
N LYS A 95 14.11 14.15 -4.64
CA LYS A 95 14.76 13.81 -3.37
C LYS A 95 13.75 13.83 -2.21
N ALA A 96 12.91 14.87 -2.14
CA ALA A 96 11.84 14.94 -1.15
C ALA A 96 10.81 13.80 -1.30
N SER A 97 10.56 13.33 -2.52
CA SER A 97 9.70 12.16 -2.76
C SER A 97 10.34 10.87 -2.29
N TYR A 98 11.64 10.68 -2.56
CA TYR A 98 12.42 9.55 -2.07
C TYR A 98 12.46 9.51 -0.54
N GLU A 99 12.73 10.66 0.11
CA GLU A 99 12.73 10.79 1.57
C GLU A 99 11.37 10.46 2.19
N ARG A 100 10.25 10.81 1.52
CA ARG A 100 8.91 10.38 1.97
C ARG A 100 8.76 8.85 1.90
N SER A 101 9.13 8.25 0.77
CA SER A 101 9.06 6.79 0.61
C SER A 101 9.95 6.05 1.60
N LEU A 102 11.14 6.58 1.92
CA LEU A 102 12.03 6.06 2.94
C LEU A 102 11.37 6.08 4.32
N ASN A 103 10.81 7.22 4.72
CA ASN A 103 10.09 7.36 5.98
C ASN A 103 8.88 6.41 6.06
N ASP A 104 8.16 6.22 4.95
CA ASP A 104 7.04 5.27 4.88
C ASP A 104 7.51 3.83 5.09
N VAL A 105 8.61 3.42 4.45
CA VAL A 105 9.20 2.09 4.65
C VAL A 105 9.68 1.89 6.09
N GLU A 106 10.36 2.88 6.68
CA GLU A 106 10.74 2.81 8.09
C GLU A 106 9.53 2.66 9.02
N ARG A 107 8.44 3.37 8.73
CA ARG A 107 7.21 3.29 9.51
C ARG A 107 6.60 1.89 9.43
N ILE A 108 6.62 1.29 8.24
CA ILE A 108 6.15 -0.09 8.01
C ILE A 108 7.06 -1.08 8.76
N GLU A 109 8.38 -0.94 8.68
CA GLU A 109 9.33 -1.80 9.40
C GLU A 109 9.16 -1.71 10.92
N LYS A 110 8.95 -0.52 11.46
CA LYS A 110 8.62 -0.32 12.89
C LYS A 110 7.31 -1.01 13.27
N ALA A 111 6.29 -0.94 12.41
CA ALA A 111 5.02 -1.63 12.64
C ALA A 111 5.18 -3.17 12.58
N LEU A 112 5.90 -3.70 11.59
CA LEU A 112 6.22 -5.12 11.46
C LEU A 112 7.00 -5.64 12.67
N LYS A 113 7.97 -4.86 13.18
CA LYS A 113 8.75 -5.23 14.37
C LYS A 113 7.88 -5.34 15.62
N LYS A 114 6.87 -4.47 15.78
CA LYS A 114 5.93 -4.54 16.92
C LYS A 114 5.04 -5.77 16.90
N ILE A 115 4.63 -6.23 15.71
CA ILE A 115 3.78 -7.42 15.58
C ILE A 115 4.56 -8.73 15.51
N LYS A 116 5.90 -8.68 15.43
CA LYS A 116 6.75 -9.86 15.23
C LYS A 116 6.62 -10.93 16.31
N ASP A 117 6.46 -10.51 17.57
CA ASP A 117 6.35 -11.43 18.70
C ASP A 117 4.93 -11.98 18.90
N ARG A 118 3.98 -11.59 18.04
CA ARG A 118 2.57 -11.99 18.16
C ARG A 118 2.33 -13.30 17.43
N LYS A 119 1.51 -14.17 18.03
CA LYS A 119 1.06 -15.40 17.37
C LYS A 119 0.31 -15.04 16.08
N GLY A 120 0.71 -15.64 14.98
CA GLY A 120 0.17 -15.39 13.65
C GLY A 120 1.12 -14.64 12.73
N TYR A 121 2.24 -14.10 13.24
CA TYR A 121 3.16 -13.29 12.44
C TYR A 121 3.73 -14.09 11.25
N GLU A 122 3.98 -15.38 11.44
CA GLU A 122 4.49 -16.25 10.38
C GLU A 122 3.53 -16.34 9.18
N VAL A 123 2.22 -16.17 9.42
CA VAL A 123 1.23 -16.09 8.35
C VAL A 123 1.44 -14.84 7.50
N ILE A 124 1.73 -13.69 8.13
CA ILE A 124 2.01 -12.44 7.41
C ILE A 124 3.32 -12.55 6.64
N GLU A 125 4.35 -13.12 7.27
CA GLU A 125 5.65 -13.35 6.65
C GLU A 125 5.54 -14.25 5.42
N LEU A 126 4.95 -15.44 5.56
CA LEU A 126 4.77 -16.37 4.45
C LEU A 126 3.87 -15.82 3.36
N ARG A 127 2.86 -15.02 3.70
CA ARG A 127 1.89 -14.52 2.71
C ARG A 127 2.39 -13.33 1.92
N TYR A 128 3.00 -12.35 2.58
CA TYR A 128 3.28 -11.04 1.98
C TYR A 128 4.78 -10.78 1.80
N LEU A 129 5.62 -11.30 2.70
CA LEU A 129 7.06 -11.03 2.69
C LEU A 129 7.84 -12.10 1.91
N SER A 130 7.39 -13.36 1.96
CA SER A 130 8.03 -14.47 1.29
C SER A 130 7.44 -14.74 -0.08
N ARG A 131 8.32 -14.91 -1.08
CA ARG A 131 7.96 -15.36 -2.43
C ARG A 131 8.40 -16.80 -2.62
N LYS A 132 7.50 -17.64 -3.12
CA LYS A 132 7.86 -19.01 -3.50
C LYS A 132 8.46 -18.97 -4.90
N GLN A 133 9.63 -19.56 -5.06
CA GLN A 133 10.26 -19.69 -6.37
C GLN A 133 9.89 -21.05 -6.95
N ARG A 134 9.08 -21.04 -8.03
CA ARG A 134 8.73 -22.25 -8.78
C ARG A 134 9.46 -22.22 -10.12
N LYS A 135 10.08 -23.33 -10.50
CA LYS A 135 10.65 -23.52 -11.83
C LYS A 135 9.60 -24.16 -12.72
N GLU A 136 9.05 -23.40 -13.65
CA GLU A 136 8.13 -23.91 -14.67
C GLU A 136 8.75 -23.67 -16.06
N GLY A 137 8.93 -24.74 -16.83
CA GLY A 137 9.48 -24.66 -18.19
C GLY A 137 10.86 -24.00 -18.31
N GLY A 138 11.70 -24.05 -17.27
CA GLY A 138 13.03 -23.43 -17.25
C GLY A 138 13.06 -21.95 -16.85
N LYS A 139 11.91 -21.32 -16.58
CA LYS A 139 11.83 -19.97 -15.99
C LYS A 139 11.53 -20.05 -14.50
N LEU A 140 12.18 -19.17 -13.73
CA LEU A 140 11.86 -18.93 -12.32
C LEU A 140 10.65 -18.01 -12.24
N ILE A 141 9.55 -18.52 -11.70
CA ILE A 141 8.32 -17.77 -11.44
C ILE A 141 8.23 -17.56 -9.93
N GLU A 142 8.00 -16.31 -9.53
CA GLU A 142 7.80 -15.95 -8.13
C GLU A 142 6.30 -15.86 -7.83
N ASP A 143 5.81 -16.81 -7.05
CA ASP A 143 4.41 -16.85 -6.62
C ASP A 143 4.27 -16.50 -5.14
N THR A 144 3.04 -16.25 -4.70
CA THR A 144 2.70 -16.11 -3.27
C THR A 144 2.20 -17.45 -2.71
N TYR A 145 2.42 -17.67 -1.42
CA TYR A 145 1.91 -18.86 -0.74
C TYR A 145 0.38 -18.81 -0.58
N THR A 146 -0.28 -19.91 -0.90
CA THR A 146 -1.72 -20.06 -0.67
C THR A 146 -2.00 -20.27 0.81
N TYR A 147 -3.24 -20.00 1.25
CA TYR A 147 -3.57 -20.20 2.66
C TYR A 147 -3.53 -21.68 3.07
N GLU A 148 -3.83 -22.59 2.14
CA GLU A 148 -3.70 -24.04 2.34
C GLU A 148 -2.23 -24.44 2.56
N GLU A 149 -1.32 -23.98 1.69
CA GLU A 149 0.13 -24.22 1.84
C GLU A 149 0.64 -23.66 3.19
N ILE A 150 0.18 -22.47 3.58
CA ILE A 150 0.55 -21.86 4.88
C ILE A 150 0.02 -22.69 6.05
N THR A 151 -1.21 -23.21 5.96
CA THR A 151 -1.77 -24.07 7.02
C THR A 151 -0.96 -25.34 7.20
N GLU A 152 -0.58 -26.01 6.12
CA GLU A 152 0.21 -27.24 6.16
C GLU A 152 1.61 -26.97 6.72
N MET A 153 2.24 -25.85 6.34
CA MET A 153 3.56 -25.48 6.84
C MET A 153 3.57 -25.16 8.34
N LEU A 154 2.50 -24.52 8.84
CA LEU A 154 2.40 -24.10 10.23
C LEU A 154 1.78 -25.15 11.16
N ALA A 155 1.00 -26.10 10.64
CA ALA A 155 0.40 -27.18 11.43
C ALA A 155 1.47 -27.94 12.24
N GLY A 156 1.26 -28.03 13.56
CA GLY A 156 2.18 -28.71 14.49
C GLY A 156 3.53 -28.02 14.72
N LYS A 157 3.77 -26.83 14.15
CA LYS A 157 4.97 -26.02 14.36
C LYS A 157 4.64 -24.73 15.08
N ASN A 158 5.65 -24.02 15.59
CA ASN A 158 5.53 -22.66 16.15
C ASN A 158 4.38 -22.47 17.18
N GLY A 159 4.01 -23.53 17.91
CA GLY A 159 2.90 -23.50 18.88
C GLY A 159 1.50 -23.46 18.26
N TYR A 160 1.36 -23.81 16.97
CA TYR A 160 0.07 -24.06 16.32
C TYR A 160 -0.40 -25.49 16.56
N ASN A 161 -1.71 -25.70 16.48
CA ASN A 161 -2.32 -27.02 16.60
C ASN A 161 -1.97 -27.88 15.37
N ASP A 162 -1.83 -29.19 15.54
CA ASP A 162 -1.68 -30.15 14.43
C ASP A 162 -2.88 -30.10 13.47
N ASN A 163 -4.08 -29.86 14.01
CA ASN A 163 -5.32 -29.69 13.22
C ASN A 163 -5.59 -28.22 12.88
N LEU A 164 -4.57 -27.48 12.44
CA LEU A 164 -4.70 -26.08 12.05
C LEU A 164 -5.60 -25.95 10.81
N ASN A 165 -6.63 -25.11 10.90
CA ASN A 165 -7.55 -24.85 9.80
C ASN A 165 -7.23 -23.50 9.12
N GLU A 166 -7.46 -23.42 7.81
CA GLU A 166 -7.37 -22.20 7.00
C GLU A 166 -8.15 -21.02 7.60
N LYS A 167 -9.35 -21.27 8.14
CA LYS A 167 -10.14 -20.24 8.80
C LYS A 167 -9.38 -19.60 9.97
N THR A 168 -8.66 -20.41 10.74
CA THR A 168 -7.87 -19.96 11.88
C THR A 168 -6.66 -19.14 11.42
N VAL A 169 -5.97 -19.58 10.37
CA VAL A 169 -4.87 -18.84 9.74
C VAL A 169 -5.33 -17.48 9.22
N ARG A 170 -6.47 -17.42 8.53
CA ARG A 170 -7.07 -16.17 8.07
C ARG A 170 -7.47 -15.25 9.23
N ASN A 171 -7.95 -15.81 10.34
CA ASN A 171 -8.28 -15.04 11.54
C ASN A 171 -7.03 -14.41 12.18
N TYR A 172 -5.94 -15.17 12.29
CA TYR A 172 -4.65 -14.63 12.76
C TYR A 172 -4.16 -13.50 11.86
N LYS A 173 -4.18 -13.72 10.54
CA LYS A 173 -3.86 -12.68 9.54
C LYS A 173 -4.70 -11.43 9.74
N ASN A 174 -6.02 -11.57 9.83
CA ASN A 174 -6.95 -10.45 9.98
C ASN A 174 -6.72 -9.67 11.28
N ALA A 175 -6.42 -10.35 12.39
CA ALA A 175 -6.13 -9.71 13.66
C ALA A 175 -4.86 -8.85 13.57
N LEU A 176 -3.79 -9.39 12.97
CA LEU A 176 -2.52 -8.68 12.82
C LEU A 176 -2.61 -7.51 11.84
N ILE A 177 -3.33 -7.65 10.72
CA ILE A 177 -3.53 -6.52 9.79
C ILE A 177 -4.32 -5.40 10.46
N LYS A 178 -5.31 -5.71 11.30
CA LYS A 178 -6.02 -4.67 12.07
C LYS A 178 -5.11 -3.96 13.05
N GLU A 179 -4.26 -4.71 13.77
CA GLU A 179 -3.28 -4.14 14.69
C GLU A 179 -2.27 -3.25 13.95
N MET A 180 -1.80 -3.68 12.77
CA MET A 180 -0.97 -2.86 11.88
C MET A 180 -1.69 -1.62 11.37
N ALA A 181 -2.97 -1.72 10.99
CA ALA A 181 -3.75 -0.58 10.52
C ALA A 181 -3.82 0.51 11.60
N VAL A 182 -3.99 0.12 12.88
CA VAL A 182 -3.93 1.05 14.01
C VAL A 182 -2.54 1.66 14.19
N LEU A 183 -1.46 0.89 14.00
CA LEU A 183 -0.10 1.43 14.07
C LEU A 183 0.23 2.40 12.92
N LEU A 184 -0.33 2.19 11.73
CA LEU A 184 -0.06 2.99 10.53
C LEU A 184 -1.01 4.18 10.36
N PHE A 185 -2.26 4.08 10.79
CA PHE A 185 -3.28 5.12 10.59
C PHE A 185 -3.80 5.71 11.91
N GLY A 186 -3.41 5.16 13.06
CA GLY A 186 -3.80 5.70 14.36
C GLY A 186 -5.30 5.52 14.64
N SER A 187 -5.93 6.58 15.18
CA SER A 187 -7.36 6.60 15.51
C SER A 187 -8.28 6.37 14.32
N ASP A 188 -7.82 6.68 13.10
CA ASP A 188 -8.61 6.54 11.87
C ASP A 188 -8.86 5.07 11.50
N ALA A 189 -8.13 4.14 12.13
CA ALA A 189 -8.33 2.70 12.02
C ALA A 189 -9.14 2.07 13.18
N ILE A 190 -9.52 2.85 14.19
CA ILE A 190 -10.22 2.41 15.43
C ILE A 190 -11.73 2.61 15.34
#